data_AF-A0AAF1KD36-F1
#
_entry.id   AF-A0AAF1KD36-F1
#
_cell.length_a   1.000
_cell.length_b   1.000
_cell.length_c   1.000
_cell.angle_alpha   90.00
_cell.angle_beta   90.00
_cell.angle_gamma   90.00
#
_symmetry.space_group_name_H-M   'P 1'
#
loop_
_entity.id
_entity.type
_entity.pdbx_description
1 polymer ?
#
loop_
_entity_poly.entity_id
_entity_poly.type
_entity_poly.pdbx_seq_one_letter_code
_entity_poly.pdbx_strand_id
1 'polypeptide(L)'
;MPFVIAPIPLFNELCKDVYDGIKKTISLTRDGFLAATEAGISDYYERRLARYEKLHTLLSPHQPVQLRDIFVKPTLACGDLGVTVDSIYDFLAAKRVVVIQGIAGQGKSILIKNLFCEMCRDDHGFIPVFLELRDVDFGKRDIKDVAFEEIFSSNTSYPRCCLP
;
A
#
# COMPACT_ATOMS: atom_id res chain seq x y z
N MET A 1 -4.19 -17.45 -3.38
CA MET A 1 -3.41 -18.01 -2.25
C MET A 1 -4.02 -17.44 -0.99
N PRO A 2 -4.20 -18.22 0.10
CA PRO A 2 -4.69 -17.61 1.34
C PRO A 2 -3.64 -16.59 1.77
N PHE A 3 -4.07 -15.34 1.91
CA PHE A 3 -3.26 -14.29 2.53
C PHE A 3 -3.04 -14.71 3.97
N VAL A 4 -1.83 -15.15 4.31
CA VAL A 4 -1.48 -15.38 5.71
C VAL A 4 -1.20 -14.01 6.29
N ILE A 5 -2.25 -13.36 6.78
CA ILE A 5 -2.09 -12.17 7.62
C ILE A 5 -1.44 -12.71 8.90
N ALA A 6 -0.15 -12.44 9.06
CA ALA A 6 0.58 -12.86 10.25
C ALA A 6 -0.13 -12.31 11.50
N PRO A 7 -0.12 -13.04 12.62
CA PRO A 7 -0.68 -12.55 13.87
C PRO A 7 0.27 -11.49 14.45
N ILE A 8 0.12 -10.22 14.04
CA ILE A 8 1.10 -9.18 14.41
C ILE A 8 0.78 -8.59 15.80
N PRO A 9 1.70 -8.62 16.77
CA PRO A 9 1.61 -7.88 18.04
C PRO A 9 1.40 -6.36 17.86
N LEU A 10 1.71 -5.82 16.67
CA LEU A 10 1.43 -4.45 16.23
C LEU A 10 -0.07 -4.11 16.33
N PHE A 11 -0.93 -5.11 16.15
CA PHE A 11 -2.37 -4.94 16.35
C PHE A 11 -2.70 -4.48 17.76
N ASN A 12 -1.98 -4.92 18.80
CA ASN A 12 -2.27 -4.48 20.17
C ASN A 12 -1.91 -3.01 20.42
N GLU A 13 -0.94 -2.45 19.70
CA GLU A 13 -0.65 -1.00 19.74
C GLU A 13 -1.60 -0.20 18.85
N LEU A 14 -1.84 -0.65 17.60
CA LEU A 14 -2.82 -0.02 16.71
C LEU A 14 -4.23 -0.03 17.32
N CYS A 15 -4.56 -1.10 18.05
CA CYS A 15 -5.80 -1.24 18.81
C CYS A 15 -6.00 -0.07 19.76
N LYS A 16 -4.98 0.53 20.39
CA LYS A 16 -5.22 1.63 21.34
C LYS A 16 -5.69 2.89 20.63
N ASP A 17 -5.00 3.28 19.56
CA ASP A 17 -5.32 4.50 18.81
C ASP A 17 -6.64 4.35 18.03
N VAL A 18 -6.89 3.16 17.48
CA VAL A 18 -8.15 2.84 16.79
C VAL A 18 -9.30 2.67 17.80
N TYR A 19 -9.05 2.10 18.98
CA TYR A 19 -10.05 1.97 20.05
C TYR A 19 -10.51 3.33 20.55
N ASP A 20 -9.60 4.30 20.72
CA ASP A 20 -10.00 5.66 21.13
C ASP A 20 -10.78 6.40 20.03
N GLY A 21 -10.47 6.16 18.75
CA GLY A 21 -11.25 6.66 17.62
C GLY A 21 -12.67 6.05 17.51
N ILE A 22 -12.79 4.74 17.80
CA ILE A 22 -14.04 3.98 17.67
C ILE A 22 -14.91 4.00 18.94
N LYS A 23 -14.35 4.31 20.12
CA LYS A 23 -15.08 4.42 21.40
C LYS A 23 -16.24 5.41 21.37
N LYS A 24 -16.27 6.35 20.42
CA LYS A 24 -17.40 7.25 20.19
C LYS A 24 -18.60 6.60 19.49
N THR A 25 -18.45 5.43 18.86
CA THR A 25 -19.47 4.91 17.93
C THR A 25 -19.90 3.46 18.19
N ILE A 26 -19.08 2.50 18.67
CA ILE A 26 -19.56 1.10 18.85
C ILE A 26 -18.93 0.36 20.05
N SER A 27 -19.77 -0.29 20.86
CA SER A 27 -19.44 -1.11 22.05
C SER A 27 -19.03 -2.56 21.69
N LEU A 28 -17.99 -2.74 20.88
CA LEU A 28 -17.54 -4.07 20.43
C LEU A 28 -16.45 -4.68 21.33
N THR A 29 -16.58 -5.98 21.60
CA THR A 29 -15.60 -6.83 22.30
C THR A 29 -14.30 -6.98 21.50
N ARG A 30 -13.16 -7.19 22.21
CA ARG A 30 -11.81 -7.25 21.61
C ARG A 30 -11.69 -8.25 20.46
N ASP A 31 -12.31 -9.42 20.58
CA ASP A 31 -12.26 -10.46 19.55
C ASP A 31 -13.02 -10.06 18.28
N GLY A 32 -14.15 -9.37 18.43
CA GLY A 32 -14.91 -8.82 17.30
C GLY A 32 -14.15 -7.71 16.56
N PHE A 33 -13.36 -6.93 17.28
CA PHE A 33 -12.50 -5.90 16.69
C PHE A 33 -11.33 -6.50 15.89
N LEU A 34 -10.68 -7.53 16.43
CA LEU A 34 -9.60 -8.24 15.73
C LEU A 34 -10.13 -8.85 14.42
N ALA A 35 -11.25 -9.56 14.50
CA ALA A 35 -11.87 -10.19 13.34
C ALA A 35 -12.29 -9.16 12.27
N ALA A 36 -12.89 -8.04 12.67
CA ALA A 36 -13.30 -6.99 11.74
C ALA A 36 -12.10 -6.34 11.03
N THR A 37 -10.98 -6.19 11.75
CA THR A 37 -9.79 -5.55 11.19
C THR A 37 -9.02 -6.50 10.28
N GLU A 38 -8.90 -7.77 10.65
CA GLU A 38 -8.31 -8.80 9.79
C GLU A 38 -9.08 -8.91 8.47
N ALA A 39 -10.41 -8.92 8.53
CA ALA A 39 -11.26 -8.89 7.34
C ALA A 39 -11.03 -7.63 6.49
N GLY A 40 -11.00 -6.44 7.11
CA GLY A 40 -10.74 -5.18 6.39
C GLY A 40 -9.40 -5.15 5.66
N ILE A 41 -8.33 -5.61 6.31
CA ILE A 41 -6.98 -5.69 5.72
C ILE A 41 -6.93 -6.74 4.60
N SER A 42 -7.54 -7.90 4.81
CA SER A 42 -7.61 -8.96 3.79
C SER A 42 -8.30 -8.44 2.53
N ASP A 43 -9.48 -7.84 2.69
CA ASP A 43 -10.25 -7.32 1.57
C ASP A 43 -9.47 -6.18 0.88
N TYR A 44 -8.77 -5.33 1.63
CA TYR A 44 -7.91 -4.29 1.09
C TYR A 44 -6.80 -4.86 0.20
N TYR A 45 -6.06 -5.86 0.68
CA TYR A 45 -4.99 -6.50 -0.07
C TYR A 45 -5.51 -7.19 -1.33
N GLU A 46 -6.61 -7.94 -1.25
CA GLU A 46 -7.20 -8.59 -2.42
C GLU A 46 -7.57 -7.58 -3.50
N ARG A 47 -8.25 -6.48 -3.13
CA ARG A 47 -8.62 -5.41 -4.07
C ARG A 47 -7.40 -4.74 -4.69
N ARG A 48 -6.41 -4.37 -3.88
CA ARG A 48 -5.26 -3.59 -4.35
C ARG A 48 -4.26 -4.43 -5.12
N LEU A 49 -4.02 -5.67 -4.73
CA LEU A 49 -3.19 -6.58 -5.51
C LEU A 49 -3.83 -6.90 -6.85
N ALA A 50 -5.13 -7.21 -6.89
CA ALA A 50 -5.82 -7.43 -8.17
C ALA A 50 -5.69 -6.22 -9.12
N ARG A 51 -5.68 -5.00 -8.59
CA ARG A 51 -5.50 -3.75 -9.36
C ARG A 51 -4.06 -3.52 -9.82
N TYR A 52 -3.06 -3.86 -9.01
CA TYR A 52 -1.66 -3.47 -9.26
C TYR A 52 -0.77 -4.58 -9.80
N GLU A 53 -1.14 -5.85 -9.62
CA GLU A 53 -0.42 -6.98 -10.19
C GLU A 53 -0.58 -7.07 -11.71
N LYS A 54 -1.63 -6.48 -12.30
CA LYS A 54 -1.92 -6.54 -13.73
C LYS A 54 -1.86 -5.16 -14.37
N LEU A 55 -1.10 -5.03 -15.45
CA LEU A 55 -0.88 -3.76 -16.15
C LEU A 55 -1.05 -3.92 -17.65
N HIS A 56 -1.63 -2.91 -18.30
CA HIS A 56 -1.56 -2.77 -19.75
C HIS A 56 -0.22 -2.18 -20.13
N THR A 57 0.44 -2.80 -21.11
CA THR A 57 1.70 -2.29 -21.67
C THR A 57 1.45 -1.81 -23.10
N LEU A 58 2.41 -1.03 -23.64
CA LEU A 58 2.37 -0.64 -25.05
C LEU A 58 2.41 -1.86 -25.99
N LEU A 59 3.06 -2.94 -25.57
CA LEU A 59 3.20 -4.18 -26.34
C LEU A 59 1.95 -5.08 -26.22
N SER A 60 1.20 -4.96 -25.13
CA SER A 60 -0.01 -5.73 -24.87
C SER A 60 -1.16 -4.81 -24.44
N PRO A 61 -1.69 -3.97 -25.33
CA PRO A 61 -2.74 -3.01 -24.98
C PRO A 61 -4.08 -3.70 -24.68
N HIS A 62 -4.37 -4.84 -25.32
CA HIS A 62 -5.64 -5.55 -25.19
C HIS A 62 -5.65 -6.62 -24.09
N GLN A 63 -4.48 -7.07 -23.65
CA GLN A 63 -4.34 -8.11 -22.64
C GLN A 63 -3.42 -7.63 -21.53
N PRO A 64 -3.93 -7.41 -20.30
CA PRO A 64 -3.08 -7.01 -19.20
C PRO A 64 -2.13 -8.17 -18.85
N VAL A 65 -0.87 -7.81 -18.59
CA VAL A 65 0.19 -8.75 -18.22
C VAL A 65 0.51 -8.61 -16.73
N GLN A 66 1.06 -9.66 -16.13
CA GLN A 66 1.49 -9.60 -14.74
C GLN A 66 2.72 -8.69 -14.61
N LEU A 67 2.68 -7.72 -13.69
CA LEU A 67 3.77 -6.79 -13.41
C LEU A 67 5.08 -7.53 -13.14
N ARG A 68 5.04 -8.59 -12.32
CA ARG A 68 6.21 -9.41 -12.00
C ARG A 68 6.90 -10.04 -13.21
N ASP A 69 6.15 -10.29 -14.29
CA ASP A 69 6.67 -10.96 -15.50
C ASP A 69 7.41 -9.95 -16.41
N ILE A 70 7.14 -8.66 -16.26
CA ILE A 70 7.69 -7.59 -17.10
C ILE A 70 8.57 -6.59 -16.34
N PHE A 71 8.60 -6.67 -15.01
CA PHE A 71 9.33 -5.73 -14.17
C PHE A 71 10.84 -6.00 -14.27
N VAL A 72 11.59 -4.96 -14.61
CA VAL A 72 13.05 -4.97 -14.58
C VAL A 72 13.49 -4.04 -13.45
N LYS A 73 14.23 -4.58 -12.48
CA LYS A 73 14.68 -3.82 -11.31
C LYS A 73 15.57 -2.65 -11.76
N PRO A 74 15.21 -1.39 -11.45
CA PRO A 74 16.04 -0.25 -11.80
C PRO A 74 17.25 -0.17 -10.87
N THR A 75 18.33 0.45 -11.36
CA THR A 75 19.47 0.84 -10.50
C THR A 75 19.04 2.01 -9.62
N LEU A 76 19.24 1.87 -8.31
CA LEU A 76 18.95 2.91 -7.32
C LEU A 76 20.27 3.44 -6.75
N ALA A 77 20.36 4.75 -6.64
CA ALA A 77 21.46 5.45 -5.99
C ALA A 77 20.91 6.34 -4.86
N CYS A 78 21.60 6.36 -3.72
CA CYS A 78 21.25 7.21 -2.58
C CYS A 78 22.34 8.27 -2.35
N GLY A 79 21.97 9.55 -2.49
CA GLY A 79 22.88 10.70 -2.32
C GLY A 79 23.96 10.82 -3.41
N ASP A 80 24.91 11.72 -3.21
CA ASP A 80 25.99 11.98 -4.17
C ASP A 80 27.03 10.84 -4.26
N LEU A 81 26.95 9.85 -3.36
CA LEU A 81 27.93 8.78 -3.20
C LEU A 81 27.58 7.49 -3.94
N GLY A 82 26.51 7.45 -4.73
CA GLY A 82 26.23 6.30 -5.60
C GLY A 82 26.10 4.97 -4.85
N VAL A 83 25.60 5.00 -3.60
CA VAL A 83 25.37 3.76 -2.84
C VAL A 83 24.31 2.96 -3.58
N THR A 84 24.72 1.81 -4.11
CA THR A 84 23.82 0.86 -4.76
C THR A 84 23.01 0.19 -3.67
N VAL A 85 21.69 0.34 -3.74
CA VAL A 85 20.78 -0.29 -2.78
C VAL A 85 20.56 -1.74 -3.22
N ASP A 86 21.26 -2.68 -2.58
CA ASP A 86 21.13 -4.12 -2.88
C ASP A 86 19.71 -4.61 -2.61
N SER A 87 19.13 -4.16 -1.50
CA SER A 87 17.74 -4.43 -1.08
C SER A 87 17.03 -3.12 -0.71
N ILE A 88 16.06 -2.71 -1.54
CA ILE A 88 15.25 -1.52 -1.26
C ILE A 88 14.41 -1.73 0.01
N TYR A 89 14.07 -2.97 0.34
CA TYR A 89 13.27 -3.33 1.50
C TYR A 89 13.97 -3.00 2.81
N ASP A 90 15.22 -3.44 2.95
CA ASP A 90 16.01 -3.18 4.16
C ASP A 90 16.28 -1.68 4.32
N PHE A 91 16.51 -1.00 3.20
CA PHE A 91 16.65 0.45 3.17
C PHE A 91 15.38 1.17 3.63
N LEU A 92 14.21 0.73 3.16
CA LEU A 92 12.93 1.31 3.57
C LEU A 92 12.61 1.00 5.03
N ALA A 93 12.89 -0.20 5.51
CA ALA A 93 12.68 -0.59 6.91
C ALA A 93 13.53 0.26 7.88
N ALA A 94 14.74 0.64 7.48
CA ALA A 94 15.65 1.45 8.29
C ALA A 94 15.33 2.96 8.28
N LYS A 95 14.42 3.44 7.43
CA LYS A 95 14.17 4.87 7.22
C LYS A 95 12.72 5.22 7.47
N ARG A 96 12.48 6.30 8.21
CA ARG A 96 11.11 6.79 8.50
C ARG A 96 10.43 7.39 7.28
N VAL A 97 11.20 8.04 6.39
CA VAL A 97 10.71 8.70 5.18
C VAL A 97 11.76 8.51 4.08
N VAL A 98 11.33 8.06 2.91
CA VAL A 98 12.17 7.90 1.72
C VAL A 98 11.52 8.60 0.55
N VAL A 99 12.29 9.42 -0.16
CA VAL A 99 11.85 10.12 -1.37
C VAL A 99 12.57 9.51 -2.56
N ILE A 100 11.82 8.89 -3.47
CA ILE A 100 12.37 8.37 -4.72
C ILE A 100 12.23 9.44 -5.80
N GLN A 101 13.37 9.86 -6.34
CA GLN A 101 13.45 10.85 -7.40
C GLN A 101 13.79 10.19 -8.74
N GLY A 102 13.37 10.84 -9.84
CA GLY A 102 13.63 10.34 -11.18
C GLY A 102 12.85 11.16 -12.21
N ILE A 103 13.27 11.09 -13.47
CA ILE A 103 12.61 11.82 -14.56
C ILE A 103 11.22 11.24 -14.88
N ALA A 104 10.39 12.01 -15.59
CA ALA A 104 9.12 11.51 -16.11
C ALA A 104 9.37 10.29 -17.01
N GLY A 105 8.52 9.27 -16.92
CA GLY A 105 8.67 8.04 -17.70
C GLY A 105 9.70 7.03 -17.18
N GLN A 106 10.51 7.35 -16.15
CA GLN A 106 11.54 6.45 -15.60
C GLN A 106 11.00 5.27 -14.77
N GLY A 107 9.68 5.07 -14.75
CA GLY A 107 9.08 3.91 -14.06
C GLY A 107 8.90 4.07 -12.55
N LYS A 108 8.96 5.29 -11.97
CA LYS A 108 8.73 5.52 -10.53
C LYS A 108 7.44 4.86 -10.01
N SER A 109 6.31 5.07 -10.68
CA SER A 109 5.03 4.48 -10.28
C SER A 109 5.03 2.95 -10.42
N ILE A 110 5.78 2.41 -11.38
CA ILE A 110 5.92 0.96 -11.58
C ILE A 110 6.76 0.35 -10.45
N LEU A 111 7.85 1.03 -10.06
CA LEU A 111 8.69 0.66 -8.93
C LEU A 111 7.87 0.60 -7.63
N ILE A 112 7.11 1.65 -7.29
CA ILE A 112 6.30 1.67 -6.06
C ILE A 112 5.20 0.59 -6.09
N LYS A 113 4.57 0.35 -7.26
CA LYS A 113 3.58 -0.74 -7.38
C LYS A 113 4.21 -2.12 -7.18
N ASN A 114 5.38 -2.35 -7.76
CA ASN A 114 6.09 -3.62 -7.59
C ASN A 114 6.47 -3.82 -6.11
N LEU A 115 7.02 -2.77 -5.49
CA LEU A 115 7.38 -2.75 -4.08
C LEU A 115 6.17 -3.07 -3.18
N PHE A 116 5.04 -2.42 -3.42
CA PHE A 116 3.80 -2.71 -2.70
C PHE A 116 3.37 -4.16 -2.88
N CYS A 117 3.38 -4.69 -4.11
CA CYS A 117 2.97 -6.07 -4.37
C CYS A 117 3.89 -7.09 -3.68
N GLU A 118 5.19 -6.82 -3.60
CA GLU A 118 6.14 -7.66 -2.87
C GLU A 118 5.93 -7.54 -1.36
N MET A 119 5.78 -6.33 -0.82
CA MET A 119 5.51 -6.11 0.62
C MET A 119 4.19 -6.72 1.10
N CYS A 120 3.19 -6.87 0.22
CA CYS A 120 1.97 -7.57 0.58
C CYS A 120 2.14 -9.09 0.62
N ARG A 121 3.12 -9.67 -0.09
CA ARG A 121 3.29 -11.13 -0.15
C ARG A 121 4.09 -11.67 1.03
N ASP A 122 5.04 -10.88 1.53
CA ASP A 122 5.94 -11.26 2.60
C ASP A 122 5.63 -10.48 3.90
N ASP A 123 5.86 -11.10 5.06
CA ASP A 123 5.70 -10.44 6.34
C ASP A 123 6.94 -9.59 6.67
N HIS A 124 6.74 -8.27 6.72
CA HIS A 124 7.77 -7.30 7.09
C HIS A 124 7.49 -6.62 8.45
N GLY A 125 6.49 -7.10 9.21
CA GLY A 125 6.12 -6.52 10.51
C GLY A 125 5.34 -5.20 10.44
N PHE A 126 4.83 -4.83 9.25
CA PHE A 126 3.98 -3.67 9.02
C PHE A 126 2.94 -3.94 7.92
N ILE A 127 1.88 -3.13 7.89
CA ILE A 127 0.83 -3.18 6.87
C ILE A 127 1.18 -2.20 5.75
N PRO A 128 1.64 -2.63 4.57
CA PRO A 128 1.80 -1.75 3.41
C PRO A 128 0.47 -1.10 3.01
N VAL A 129 0.46 0.23 2.91
CA VAL A 129 -0.66 1.02 2.39
C VAL A 129 -0.20 1.81 1.18
N PHE A 130 -0.83 1.57 0.04
CA PHE A 130 -0.58 2.31 -1.20
C PHE A 130 -1.60 3.44 -1.39
N LEU A 131 -1.12 4.68 -1.47
CA LEU A 131 -1.91 5.86 -1.74
C LEU A 131 -1.45 6.55 -3.02
N GLU A 132 -2.39 6.85 -3.92
CA GLU A 132 -2.13 7.72 -5.06
C GLU A 132 -2.34 9.17 -4.61
N LEU A 133 -1.26 9.96 -4.52
CA LEU A 133 -1.35 11.34 -4.00
C LEU A 133 -2.29 12.26 -4.82
N ARG A 134 -2.61 11.89 -6.06
CA ARG A 134 -3.61 12.59 -6.89
C ARG A 134 -5.04 12.46 -6.40
N ASP A 135 -5.33 11.45 -5.59
CA ASP A 135 -6.66 11.18 -5.06
C ASP A 135 -6.85 11.82 -3.66
N VAL A 136 -5.82 12.51 -3.16
CA VAL A 136 -5.78 13.10 -1.81
C VAL A 136 -6.01 14.60 -1.86
N ASP A 137 -7.04 15.07 -1.15
CA ASP A 137 -7.29 16.50 -0.91
C ASP A 137 -6.59 16.93 0.40
N PHE A 138 -5.32 17.31 0.28
CA PHE A 138 -4.49 17.72 1.43
C PHE A 138 -4.98 18.99 2.13
N GLY A 139 -5.90 19.75 1.53
CA GLY A 139 -6.50 20.92 2.17
C GLY A 139 -7.57 20.57 3.20
N LYS A 140 -8.07 19.32 3.19
CA LYS A 140 -9.21 18.89 4.00
C LYS A 140 -8.98 17.62 4.81
N ARG A 141 -8.01 16.78 4.43
CA ARG A 141 -7.82 15.45 5.01
C ARG A 141 -6.37 15.21 5.42
N ASP A 142 -6.18 14.62 6.59
CA ASP A 142 -4.88 14.11 7.03
C ASP A 142 -4.56 12.80 6.29
N ILE A 143 -3.28 12.54 6.03
CA ILE A 143 -2.85 11.34 5.32
C ILE A 143 -3.17 10.06 6.10
N LYS A 144 -3.22 10.13 7.44
CA LYS A 144 -3.61 9.01 8.31
C LYS A 144 -5.07 8.66 8.12
N ASP A 145 -5.94 9.66 8.05
CA ASP A 145 -7.37 9.47 7.85
C ASP A 145 -7.62 8.83 6.48
N VAL A 146 -6.93 9.31 5.45
CA VAL A 146 -7.00 8.74 4.10
C VAL A 146 -6.49 7.31 4.07
N ALA A 147 -5.37 7.00 4.75
CA ALA A 147 -4.85 5.64 4.84
C ALA A 147 -5.83 4.70 5.56
N PHE A 148 -6.49 5.20 6.62
CA PHE A 148 -7.49 4.44 7.36
C PHE A 148 -8.74 4.18 6.51
N GLU A 149 -9.31 5.23 5.90
CA GLU A 149 -10.43 5.11 4.95
C GLU A 149 -10.11 4.12 3.84
N GLU A 150 -8.89 4.16 3.30
CA GLU A 150 -8.45 3.28 2.24
C GLU A 150 -8.49 1.80 2.65
N ILE A 151 -7.99 1.46 3.84
CA ILE A 151 -8.02 0.08 4.36
C ILE A 151 -9.46 -0.38 4.61
N PHE A 152 -10.27 0.44 5.30
CA PHE A 152 -11.61 0.05 5.76
C PHE A 152 -12.74 0.39 4.78
N SER A 153 -12.42 0.90 3.59
CA SER A 153 -13.42 1.16 2.55
C SER A 153 -14.01 -0.13 2.00
N SER A 154 -15.10 -0.60 2.61
CA SER A 154 -15.96 -1.61 2.02
C SER A 154 -16.75 -0.97 0.87
N ASN A 155 -16.33 -1.23 -0.37
CA ASN A 155 -16.98 -0.77 -1.60
C ASN A 155 -17.15 0.75 -1.74
N THR A 156 -16.05 1.48 -1.96
CA THR A 156 -16.14 2.76 -2.66
C THR A 156 -15.17 2.75 -3.83
N SER A 157 -15.68 2.34 -4.99
CA SER A 157 -15.13 2.76 -6.26
C SER A 157 -15.02 4.28 -6.22
N TYR A 158 -13.81 4.82 -5.98
CA TYR A 158 -13.56 6.23 -6.26
C TYR A 158 -13.99 6.43 -7.71
N PRO A 159 -15.07 7.21 -7.98
CA PRO A 159 -15.40 7.54 -9.34
C PRO A 159 -14.14 8.19 -9.90
N ARG A 160 -13.62 7.62 -10.99
CA ARG A 160 -12.56 8.28 -11.76
C ARG A 160 -13.10 9.68 -12.02
N CYS A 161 -12.49 10.67 -11.37
CA CYS A 161 -12.75 12.05 -11.68
C CYS A 161 -12.11 12.29 -13.05
N CYS A 162 -12.80 11.83 -14.10
CA CYS A 162 -12.74 12.44 -15.39
C CYS A 162 -13.34 13.83 -15.18
N LEU A 163 -12.50 14.82 -14.90
CA LEU A 163 -12.84 16.20 -15.19
C LEU A 163 -12.38 16.48 -16.63
N PRO A 164 -13.20 17.20 -17.41
CA PRO A 164 -12.99 17.47 -18.83
C PRO A 164 -11.72 18.28 -19.12
#